data_AF-A0AAU9L7V8-F1
#
_entry.id   AF-A0AAU9L7V8-F1
#
_cell.length_a   1.000
_cell.length_b   1.000
_cell.length_c   1.000
_cell.angle_alpha   90.00
_cell.angle_beta   90.00
_cell.angle_gamma   90.00
#
_symmetry.space_group_name_H-M   'P 1'
#
loop_
_entity.id
_entity.type
_entity.pdbx_description
1 polymer ?
#
loop_
_entity_poly.entity_id
_entity_poly.type
_entity_poly.pdbx_seq_one_letter_code
_entity_poly.pdbx_strand_id
1 'polypeptide(L)'
;MSTPSKSNNINNLRLVQLEKAARKLTLYSRALHQQLAWLREEMVNEKQAVLTSEDDVSESSARLQEIEELMAQLQEEIDALRMTSPLQDNGSLAAREQEMEELAEERHEELELLAHIQTMLQMHQNTHRKIKQMIATLMKEIHCVREREKIVVLAALRSRMFKIIAPKI
;
A
#
# COMPACT_ATOMS: atom_id res chain seq x y z
N MET A 1 49.42 -20.17 -46.46
CA MET A 1 48.13 -19.47 -46.60
C MET A 1 47.37 -19.56 -45.30
N SER A 2 47.70 -18.70 -44.32
CA SER A 2 47.09 -18.73 -42.99
C SER A 2 45.82 -17.87 -43.00
N THR A 3 44.68 -18.43 -42.59
CA THR A 3 43.40 -17.70 -42.49
C THR A 3 43.25 -17.08 -41.10
N PRO A 4 43.42 -15.75 -40.91
CA PRO A 4 43.22 -15.11 -39.61
C PRO A 4 41.77 -14.67 -39.39
N SER A 5 40.90 -14.79 -40.40
CA SER A 5 39.65 -14.03 -40.46
C SER A 5 38.48 -14.61 -39.66
N LYS A 6 38.46 -15.91 -39.34
CA LYS A 6 37.33 -16.52 -38.59
C LYS A 6 37.33 -16.17 -37.10
N SER A 7 38.51 -16.14 -36.45
CA SER A 7 38.64 -15.88 -35.01
C SER A 7 38.28 -14.44 -34.64
N ASN A 8 38.76 -13.45 -35.41
CA ASN A 8 38.44 -12.04 -35.18
C ASN A 8 36.96 -11.72 -35.36
N ASN A 9 36.28 -12.40 -36.30
CA ASN A 9 34.86 -12.17 -36.58
C ASN A 9 33.97 -12.72 -35.44
N ILE A 10 34.32 -13.88 -34.87
CA ILE A 10 33.61 -14.48 -33.72
C ILE A 10 33.76 -13.62 -32.45
N ASN A 11 34.95 -13.09 -32.20
CA ASN A 11 35.21 -12.24 -31.03
C ASN A 11 34.47 -10.89 -31.10
N ASN A 12 34.36 -10.30 -32.30
CA ASN A 12 33.57 -9.10 -32.50
C ASN A 12 32.06 -9.37 -32.34
N LEU A 13 31.55 -10.48 -32.86
CA LEU A 13 30.15 -10.88 -32.68
C LEU A 13 29.78 -11.08 -31.20
N ARG A 14 30.66 -11.73 -30.42
CA ARG A 14 30.48 -11.91 -28.97
C ARG A 14 30.46 -10.59 -28.21
N LEU A 15 31.32 -9.64 -28.58
CA LEU A 15 31.39 -8.33 -27.95
C LEU A 15 30.13 -7.50 -28.23
N VAL A 16 29.62 -7.52 -29.45
CA VAL A 16 28.34 -6.88 -29.82
C VAL A 16 27.16 -7.49 -29.05
N GLN A 17 27.16 -8.81 -28.86
CA GLN A 17 26.13 -9.49 -28.06
C GLN A 17 26.21 -9.10 -26.57
N LEU A 18 27.42 -9.01 -26.00
CA LEU A 18 27.63 -8.54 -24.63
C LEU A 18 27.19 -7.09 -24.43
N GLU A 19 27.51 -6.20 -25.37
CA GLU A 19 27.04 -4.81 -25.34
C GLU A 19 25.52 -4.71 -25.41
N LYS A 20 24.88 -5.50 -26.28
CA LYS A 20 23.41 -5.56 -26.38
C LYS A 20 22.78 -6.08 -25.09
N ALA A 21 23.36 -7.10 -24.46
CA ALA A 21 22.91 -7.64 -23.18
C ALA A 21 23.08 -6.62 -22.05
N ALA A 22 24.23 -5.94 -21.98
CA ALA A 22 24.50 -4.88 -21.01
C ALA A 22 23.47 -3.75 -21.12
N ARG A 23 23.20 -3.24 -22.33
CA ARG A 23 22.20 -2.18 -22.56
C ARG A 23 20.81 -2.62 -22.09
N LYS A 24 20.39 -3.85 -22.40
CA LYS A 24 19.10 -4.39 -21.96
C LYS A 24 19.01 -4.48 -20.43
N LEU A 25 20.06 -4.98 -19.78
CA LEU A 25 20.10 -5.08 -18.32
C LEU A 25 20.07 -3.70 -17.67
N THR A 26 20.82 -2.71 -18.18
CA THR A 26 20.79 -1.34 -17.65
C THR A 26 19.39 -0.70 -17.77
N LEU A 27 18.71 -0.87 -18.90
CA LEU A 27 17.35 -0.34 -19.08
C LEU A 27 16.37 -1.02 -18.12
N TYR A 28 16.46 -2.34 -17.97
CA TYR A 28 15.59 -3.10 -17.07
C TYR A 28 15.88 -2.77 -15.59
N SER A 29 17.16 -2.67 -15.22
CA SER A 29 17.61 -2.24 -13.89
C SER A 29 17.05 -0.86 -13.55
N ARG A 30 17.14 0.11 -14.48
CA ARG A 30 16.54 1.43 -14.30
C ARG A 30 15.03 1.36 -14.10
N ALA A 31 14.32 0.60 -14.93
CA ALA A 31 12.86 0.45 -14.80
C ALA A 31 12.45 -0.15 -13.44
N LEU A 32 13.17 -1.18 -12.97
CA LEU A 32 12.92 -1.79 -11.66
C LEU A 32 13.15 -0.80 -10.51
N HIS A 33 14.22 0.00 -10.55
CA HIS A 33 14.47 1.01 -9.52
C HIS A 33 13.40 2.11 -9.54
N GLN A 34 12.92 2.50 -10.72
CA GLN A 34 11.81 3.46 -10.85
C GLN A 34 10.50 2.90 -10.28
N GLN A 35 10.15 1.66 -10.63
CA GLN A 35 8.98 0.98 -10.06
C GLN A 35 9.07 0.83 -8.54
N LEU A 36 10.25 0.50 -8.01
CA LEU A 36 10.49 0.40 -6.58
C LEU A 36 10.34 1.76 -5.88
N ALA A 37 10.84 2.85 -6.49
CA ALA A 37 10.70 4.19 -5.93
C ALA A 37 9.21 4.58 -5.86
N TRP A 38 8.47 4.37 -6.94
CA TRP A 38 7.04 4.63 -7.00
C TRP A 38 6.26 3.81 -5.95
N LEU A 39 6.51 2.51 -5.84
CA LEU A 39 5.84 1.68 -4.82
C LEU A 39 6.17 2.09 -3.38
N ARG A 40 7.37 2.63 -3.13
CA ARG A 40 7.73 3.11 -1.79
C ARG A 40 6.97 4.39 -1.42
N GLU A 41 6.78 5.27 -2.38
CA GLU A 41 5.93 6.46 -2.21
C GLU A 41 4.48 6.03 -1.95
N GLU A 42 3.96 5.12 -2.78
CA GLU A 42 2.61 4.58 -2.62
C GLU A 42 2.42 3.89 -1.26
N MET A 43 3.43 3.16 -0.79
CA MET A 43 3.41 2.53 0.54
C MET A 43 3.29 3.56 1.67
N VAL A 44 3.94 4.72 1.54
CA VAL A 44 3.86 5.79 2.54
C VAL A 44 2.47 6.41 2.53
N ASN A 45 1.93 6.69 1.34
CA ASN A 45 0.58 7.24 1.18
C ASN A 45 -0.47 6.27 1.76
N GLU A 46 -0.37 4.99 1.41
CA GLU A 46 -1.29 3.96 1.90
C GLU A 46 -1.20 3.78 3.41
N LYS A 47 0.02 3.83 3.97
CA LYS A 47 0.21 3.79 5.42
C LYS A 47 -0.45 5.00 6.10
N GLN A 48 -0.33 6.19 5.51
CA GLN A 48 -0.99 7.37 6.04
C GLN A 48 -2.52 7.23 5.97
N ALA A 49 -3.07 6.70 4.88
CA ALA A 49 -4.49 6.43 4.76
C ALA A 49 -5.00 5.44 5.82
N VAL A 50 -4.24 4.37 6.09
CA VAL A 50 -4.56 3.42 7.18
C VAL A 50 -4.64 4.15 8.53
N LEU A 51 -3.64 4.97 8.86
CA LEU A 51 -3.63 5.71 10.13
C LEU A 51 -4.82 6.66 10.24
N THR A 52 -5.11 7.41 9.18
CA THR A 52 -6.27 8.30 9.15
C THR A 52 -7.58 7.52 9.34
N SER A 53 -7.78 6.40 8.66
CA SER A 53 -8.97 5.58 8.87
C SER A 53 -9.04 4.93 10.26
N GLU A 54 -7.90 4.61 10.89
CA GLU A 54 -7.87 4.14 12.29
C GLU A 54 -8.29 5.24 13.28
N ASP A 55 -7.85 6.48 13.03
CA ASP A 55 -8.28 7.66 13.78
C ASP A 55 -9.79 7.91 13.57
N ASP A 56 -10.28 7.85 12.33
CA ASP A 56 -11.70 8.01 11.99
C ASP A 56 -12.59 6.94 12.67
N VAL A 57 -12.14 5.68 12.72
CA VAL A 57 -12.83 4.62 13.47
C VAL A 57 -12.90 4.95 14.96
N SER A 58 -11.82 5.48 15.52
CA SER A 58 -11.75 5.82 16.94
C SER A 58 -12.66 7.00 17.28
N GLU A 59 -12.69 8.03 16.43
CA GLU A 59 -13.58 9.19 16.56
C GLU A 59 -15.05 8.77 16.46
N SER A 60 -15.41 8.02 15.42
CA SER A 60 -16.77 7.52 15.21
C SER A 60 -17.25 6.61 16.35
N SER A 61 -16.36 5.75 16.86
CA SER A 61 -16.68 4.90 18.02
C SER A 61 -16.91 5.70 19.30
N ALA A 62 -16.13 6.77 19.53
CA ALA A 62 -16.32 7.65 20.67
C ALA A 62 -17.63 8.42 20.57
N ARG A 63 -17.96 8.96 19.38
CA ARG A 63 -19.24 9.63 19.12
C ARG A 63 -20.42 8.69 19.34
N LEU A 64 -20.33 7.44 18.89
CA LEU A 64 -21.36 6.43 19.14
C LEU A 64 -21.56 6.18 20.64
N GLN A 65 -20.48 6.11 21.41
CA GLN A 65 -20.57 5.97 22.87
C GLN A 65 -21.23 7.18 23.53
N GLU A 66 -20.88 8.40 23.12
CA GLU A 66 -21.53 9.62 23.60
C GLU A 66 -23.05 9.61 23.34
N ILE A 67 -23.46 9.20 22.13
CA ILE A 67 -24.88 9.02 21.80
C ILE A 67 -25.51 7.99 22.73
N GLU A 68 -24.92 6.80 22.90
CA GLU A 68 -25.47 5.75 23.77
C GLU A 68 -25.58 6.20 25.24
N GLU A 69 -24.64 7.02 25.74
CA GLU A 69 -24.69 7.62 27.07
C GLU A 69 -25.84 8.64 27.20
N LEU A 70 -26.04 9.50 26.19
CA LEU A 70 -27.16 10.44 26.15
C LEU A 70 -28.52 9.72 26.08
N MET A 71 -28.61 8.67 25.25
CA MET A 71 -29.79 7.82 25.15
C MET A 71 -30.14 7.19 26.52
N ALA A 72 -29.14 6.71 27.25
CA ALA A 72 -29.34 6.13 28.58
C ALA A 72 -29.85 7.17 29.60
N GLN A 73 -29.27 8.37 29.62
CA GLN A 73 -29.72 9.47 30.49
C GLN A 73 -31.17 9.87 30.16
N LEU A 74 -31.49 10.01 28.88
CA LEU A 74 -32.84 10.37 28.44
C LEU A 74 -33.86 9.29 28.79
N GLN A 75 -33.48 8.01 28.70
CA GLN A 75 -34.34 6.90 29.11
C GLN A 75 -34.65 6.96 30.62
N GLU A 76 -33.68 7.30 31.48
CA GLU A 76 -33.91 7.49 32.91
C GLU A 76 -34.88 8.66 33.17
N GLU A 77 -34.77 9.76 32.43
CA GLU A 77 -35.69 10.90 32.52
C GLU A 77 -37.12 10.54 32.09
N ILE A 78 -37.26 9.81 30.97
CA ILE A 78 -38.55 9.31 30.48
C ILE A 78 -39.20 8.41 31.54
N ASP A 79 -38.44 7.48 32.12
CA ASP A 79 -38.96 6.59 33.15
C ASP A 79 -39.36 7.35 34.43
N ALA A 80 -38.58 8.36 34.84
CA ALA A 80 -38.93 9.22 35.96
C ALA A 80 -40.23 10.02 35.71
N LEU A 81 -40.42 10.57 34.50
CA LEU A 81 -41.64 11.29 34.11
C LEU A 81 -42.86 10.36 34.11
N ARG A 82 -42.72 9.14 33.58
CA ARG A 82 -43.78 8.12 33.59
C ARG A 82 -44.22 7.75 35.01
N MET A 83 -43.29 7.70 35.94
CA MET A 83 -43.57 7.36 37.35
C MET A 83 -44.17 8.51 38.16
N THR A 84 -43.90 9.77 37.77
CA THR A 84 -44.31 10.96 38.54
C THR A 84 -45.56 11.65 38.01
N SER A 85 -45.89 11.53 36.72
CA SER A 85 -46.97 12.30 36.09
C SER A 85 -47.94 11.47 35.22
N PRO A 86 -48.64 10.45 35.75
CA PRO A 86 -49.57 9.65 34.96
C PRO A 86 -50.84 10.41 34.50
N LEU A 87 -51.08 11.65 34.96
CA LEU A 87 -52.37 12.34 34.75
C LEU A 87 -52.33 13.77 34.20
N GLN A 88 -51.17 14.45 34.04
CA GLN A 88 -51.22 15.91 33.78
C GLN A 88 -50.19 16.54 32.84
N ASP A 89 -49.12 15.86 32.39
CA ASP A 89 -48.12 16.49 31.51
C ASP A 89 -47.67 15.61 30.33
N ASN A 90 -48.62 15.30 29.44
CA ASN A 90 -48.37 14.49 28.24
C ASN A 90 -47.45 15.18 27.21
N GLY A 91 -47.33 16.51 27.26
CA GLY A 91 -46.50 17.28 26.32
C GLY A 91 -45.00 17.12 26.60
N SER A 92 -44.61 17.13 27.87
CA SER A 92 -43.20 16.93 28.26
C SER A 92 -42.72 15.51 27.96
N LEU A 93 -43.55 14.49 28.22
CA LEU A 93 -43.21 13.09 27.91
C LEU A 93 -43.07 12.86 26.41
N ALA A 94 -44.01 13.35 25.60
CA ALA A 94 -43.96 13.19 24.15
C ALA A 94 -42.72 13.87 23.53
N ALA A 95 -42.31 15.03 24.05
CA ALA A 95 -41.09 15.70 23.60
C ALA A 95 -39.83 14.87 23.90
N ARG A 96 -39.73 14.25 25.08
CA ARG A 96 -38.60 13.37 25.42
C ARG A 96 -38.60 12.07 24.62
N GLU A 97 -39.77 11.50 24.35
CA GLU A 97 -39.89 10.33 23.48
C GLU A 97 -39.48 10.65 22.03
N GLN A 98 -39.78 11.85 21.53
CA GLN A 98 -39.32 12.30 20.21
C GLN A 98 -37.79 12.51 20.19
N GLU A 99 -37.22 13.18 21.20
CA GLU A 99 -35.76 13.34 21.34
C GLU A 99 -35.05 11.97 21.39
N MET A 100 -35.71 10.97 21.96
CA MET A 100 -35.20 9.60 21.99
C MET A 100 -35.21 8.95 20.60
N GLU A 101 -36.24 9.19 19.81
CA GLU A 101 -36.30 8.74 18.42
C GLU A 101 -35.20 9.40 17.57
N GLU A 102 -34.99 10.71 17.73
CA GLU A 102 -33.93 11.47 17.03
C GLU A 102 -32.53 10.93 17.35
N LEU A 103 -32.22 10.67 18.63
CA LEU A 103 -30.93 10.05 19.01
C LEU A 103 -30.78 8.62 18.48
N ALA A 104 -31.88 7.86 18.35
CA ALA A 104 -31.85 6.54 17.77
C ALA A 104 -31.54 6.58 16.26
N GLU A 105 -32.04 7.58 15.55
CA GLU A 105 -31.68 7.86 14.15
C GLU A 105 -30.20 8.25 14.04
N GLU A 106 -29.70 9.19 14.84
CA GLU A 106 -28.28 9.58 14.85
C GLU A 106 -27.36 8.39 15.14
N ARG A 107 -27.75 7.53 16.10
CA ARG A 107 -27.03 6.29 16.40
C ARG A 107 -26.96 5.36 15.20
N HIS A 108 -28.06 5.24 14.46
CA HIS A 108 -28.11 4.38 13.28
C HIS A 108 -27.20 4.91 12.17
N GLU A 109 -27.25 6.22 11.89
CA GLU A 109 -26.39 6.88 10.91
C GLU A 109 -24.90 6.73 11.28
N GLU A 110 -24.56 6.91 12.55
CA GLU A 110 -23.18 6.76 13.03
C GLU A 110 -22.69 5.31 12.89
N LEU A 111 -23.54 4.31 13.13
CA LEU A 111 -23.22 2.90 12.90
C LEU A 111 -22.97 2.59 11.41
N GLU A 112 -23.77 3.18 10.51
CA GLU A 112 -23.57 3.02 9.07
C GLU A 112 -22.25 3.66 8.61
N LEU A 113 -21.94 4.85 9.14
CA LEU A 113 -20.67 5.53 8.90
C LEU A 113 -19.49 4.69 9.41
N LEU A 114 -19.56 4.19 10.63
CA LEU A 114 -18.51 3.33 11.21
C LEU A 114 -18.28 2.07 10.37
N ALA A 115 -19.34 1.41 9.91
CA ALA A 115 -19.25 0.24 9.03
C ALA A 115 -18.57 0.59 7.69
N HIS A 116 -18.87 1.76 7.14
CA HIS A 116 -18.23 2.26 5.92
C HIS A 116 -16.74 2.51 6.12
N ILE A 117 -16.36 3.21 7.20
CA ILE A 117 -14.95 3.51 7.53
C ILE A 117 -14.18 2.21 7.78
N GLN A 118 -14.74 1.24 8.49
CA GLN A 118 -14.11 -0.07 8.71
C GLN A 118 -13.84 -0.81 7.40
N THR A 119 -14.77 -0.72 6.43
CA THR A 119 -14.60 -1.30 5.11
C THR A 119 -13.43 -0.62 4.36
N MET A 120 -13.37 0.71 4.42
CA MET A 120 -12.27 1.49 3.84
C MET A 120 -10.92 1.13 4.49
N LEU A 121 -10.86 1.06 5.82
CA LEU A 121 -9.67 0.65 6.57
C LEU A 121 -9.19 -0.73 6.13
N GLN A 122 -10.10 -1.69 5.99
CA GLN A 122 -9.77 -3.04 5.53
C GLN A 122 -9.19 -3.03 4.11
N MET A 123 -9.77 -2.24 3.20
CA MET A 123 -9.23 -2.08 1.85
C MET A 123 -7.82 -1.48 1.89
N HIS A 124 -7.60 -0.46 2.71
CA HIS A 124 -6.29 0.19 2.85
C HIS A 124 -5.22 -0.78 3.39
N GLN A 125 -5.56 -1.53 4.44
CA GLN A 125 -4.67 -2.55 5.01
C GLN A 125 -4.33 -3.66 3.99
N ASN A 126 -5.28 -4.08 3.17
CA ASN A 126 -5.07 -5.07 2.11
C ASN A 126 -4.15 -4.53 1.01
N THR A 127 -4.37 -3.29 0.57
CA THR A 127 -3.52 -2.62 -0.42
C THR A 127 -2.10 -2.44 0.10
N HIS A 128 -1.94 -1.97 1.35
CA HIS A 128 -0.64 -1.84 1.99
C HIS A 128 0.12 -3.18 2.06
N ARG A 129 -0.57 -4.27 2.40
CA ARG A 129 0.01 -5.63 2.38
C ARG A 129 0.47 -6.04 0.98
N LYS A 130 -0.32 -5.74 -0.05
CA LYS A 130 0.00 -6.05 -1.45
C LYS A 130 1.21 -5.25 -1.94
N ILE A 131 1.27 -3.95 -1.66
CA ILE A 131 2.42 -3.09 -2.00
C ILE A 131 3.69 -3.63 -1.35
N LYS A 132 3.63 -4.00 -0.06
CA LYS A 132 4.77 -4.58 0.66
C LYS A 132 5.27 -5.88 0.01
N GLN A 133 4.36 -6.74 -0.46
CA GLN A 133 4.72 -7.95 -1.20
C GLN A 133 5.36 -7.63 -2.56
N MET A 134 4.81 -6.67 -3.31
CA MET A 134 5.37 -6.22 -4.60
C MET A 134 6.79 -5.66 -4.43
N ILE A 135 7.01 -4.83 -3.41
CA ILE A 135 8.34 -4.30 -3.06
C ILE A 135 9.32 -5.46 -2.78
N ALA A 136 8.92 -6.45 -1.98
CA ALA A 136 9.77 -7.59 -1.68
C ALA A 136 10.15 -8.41 -2.93
N THR A 137 9.19 -8.60 -3.85
CA THR A 137 9.43 -9.26 -5.15
C THR A 137 10.39 -8.46 -6.02
N LEU A 138 10.16 -7.15 -6.18
CA LEU A 138 11.05 -6.28 -6.96
C LEU A 138 12.46 -6.22 -6.39
N MET A 139 12.62 -6.22 -5.06
CA MET A 139 13.94 -6.26 -4.44
C MET A 139 14.71 -7.54 -4.81
N LYS A 140 14.03 -8.70 -4.89
CA LYS A 140 14.64 -9.95 -5.37
C LYS A 140 15.01 -9.85 -6.85
N GLU A 141 14.15 -9.28 -7.68
CA GLU A 141 14.42 -9.08 -9.11
C GLU A 141 15.62 -8.15 -9.33
N ILE A 142 15.70 -7.04 -8.60
CA ILE A 142 16.84 -6.11 -8.64
C ILE A 142 18.12 -6.85 -8.27
N HIS A 143 18.10 -7.69 -7.24
CA HIS A 143 19.26 -8.50 -6.87
C HIS A 143 19.69 -9.45 -8.00
N CYS A 144 18.74 -10.19 -8.59
CA CYS A 144 19.01 -11.06 -9.73
C CYS A 144 19.59 -10.30 -10.95
N VAL A 145 19.08 -9.10 -11.24
CA VAL A 145 19.60 -8.25 -12.32
C VAL A 145 21.02 -7.80 -12.01
N ARG A 146 21.32 -7.38 -10.77
CA ARG A 146 22.69 -7.01 -10.37
C ARG A 146 23.68 -8.16 -10.54
N GLU A 147 23.30 -9.39 -10.19
CA GLU A 147 24.17 -10.56 -10.42
C GLU A 147 24.40 -10.80 -11.92
N ARG A 148 23.38 -10.65 -12.77
CA ARG A 148 23.53 -10.74 -14.23
C ARG A 148 24.42 -9.63 -14.79
N GLU A 149 24.28 -8.40 -14.29
CA GLU A 149 25.14 -7.27 -14.66
C GLU A 149 26.61 -7.57 -14.34
N LYS A 150 26.91 -8.09 -13.14
CA LYS A 150 28.26 -8.50 -12.75
C LYS A 150 28.83 -9.56 -13.70
N ILE A 151 28.03 -10.56 -14.07
CA ILE A 151 28.46 -11.61 -15.01
C ILE A 151 28.81 -11.02 -16.38
N VAL A 152 27.98 -10.10 -16.90
CA VAL A 152 28.25 -9.43 -18.18
C VAL A 152 29.54 -8.59 -18.12
N VAL A 153 29.78 -7.87 -17.02
CA VAL A 153 31.02 -7.12 -16.80
C VAL A 153 32.23 -8.06 -16.77
N LEU A 154 32.17 -9.14 -16.01
CA LEU A 154 33.25 -10.14 -15.95
C LEU A 154 33.52 -10.78 -17.32
N ALA A 155 32.47 -11.09 -18.09
CA ALA A 155 32.62 -11.61 -19.45
C ALA A 155 33.27 -10.58 -20.38
N ALA A 156 32.85 -9.32 -20.32
CA ALA A 156 33.44 -8.24 -21.12
C ALA A 156 34.92 -8.00 -20.79
N LEU A 157 35.28 -8.02 -19.50
CA LEU A 157 36.67 -7.91 -19.04
C LEU A 157 37.52 -9.07 -19.57
N ARG A 158 37.03 -10.31 -19.48
CA ARG A 158 37.71 -11.50 -20.04
C ARG A 158 37.91 -11.38 -21.54
N SER A 159 36.88 -11.00 -22.30
CA SER A 159 36.98 -10.80 -23.75
C SER A 159 37.99 -9.70 -24.14
N ARG A 160 38.20 -8.69 -23.30
CA ARG A 160 39.25 -7.67 -23.49
C ARG A 160 40.65 -8.17 -23.10
N MET A 161 40.79 -8.97 -22.04
CA MET A 161 42.08 -9.59 -21.66
C MET A 161 42.63 -10.50 -22.76
N PHE A 162 41.79 -11.28 -23.44
CA PHE A 162 42.21 -12.09 -24.59
C PHE A 162 42.64 -11.26 -25.82
N LYS A 163 42.23 -9.99 -25.94
CA LYS A 163 42.74 -9.09 -26.99
C LYS A 163 44.15 -8.56 -26.69
N ILE A 164 44.55 -8.49 -25.41
CA ILE A 164 45.84 -7.96 -24.98
C ILE A 164 46.91 -9.06 -24.93
N ILE A 165 46.51 -10.31 -24.64
CA ILE A 165 47.43 -11.47 -24.49
C ILE A 165 47.60 -12.26 -25.81
N ALA A 166 47.39 -11.63 -26.97
CA ALA A 166 47.85 -12.19 -28.24
C ALA A 166 49.17 -11.49 -28.65
N PRO A 167 50.34 -11.93 -28.16
CA PRO A 167 51.58 -11.56 -28.81
C PRO A 167 51.57 -12.17 -30.21
N LYS A 168 51.90 -11.34 -31.20
CA LYS A 168 52.35 -11.84 -32.51
C LYS A 168 53.60 -12.68 -32.25
N ILE A 169 53.46 -14.00 -32.36
CA ILE A 169 54.57 -14.92 -32.61
C ILE A 169 54.48 -15.29 -34.08
#